data_AF-W7AQ97-F1
#
_entry.id   AF-W7AQ97-F1
#
_cell.length_a   1.000
_cell.length_b   1.000
_cell.length_c   1.000
_cell.angle_alpha   90.00
_cell.angle_beta   90.00
_cell.angle_gamma   90.00
#
_symmetry.space_group_name_H-M   'P 1'
#
loop_
_entity.id
_entity.type
_entity.pdbx_description
1 polymer ?
#
loop_
_entity_poly.entity_id
_entity_poly.type
_entity_poly.pdbx_seq_one_letter_code
_entity_poly.pdbx_strand_id
1 'polypeptide(L)'
;MMDVIGERNRNFDLSDSYEGRSPGETEPHIGNTVSSNNSVSSGNTANEANVDISSERYIIWRRNTPFLYNALLRNKLEWPSLTVEFIGIDNSFKGKTNYFTNKILLGTHTSNQDSEYVYIGEVKAPLYSTKEDVLQFENYTGFINNKKKKKGQPLPSFEVKAKLLHPGEVIRASHLPSNSFFIVTQTYNGNILLFDYTKHPSFPSETSTCYPQMILKGHSSEGNGLCWNINRVYDRCDRQSWGKRSNAFKEEVDPDATEGTEPTDTTEEANEQNESDQAESSDEPFGDVNTSNLLLASCASDGSICLWDINKGTKSNEVPRTYGINKTGKSADYNLKIYENTPTLSPLCTWIHKNEETSLNDIFFHPKFKNVLGVCDDNGSMCVYDVRAKTFFSKPELNFKDHNAAMNSFSFDTFSQYTFCCGYADGLVSIWDLRHDKESLLQLDYHTQSINRIKFCLMQSGIFGSCSDDGTACIWDISRNSLNYGQVRKAEDDIYNNPKKIPKQLLFVHGGHVGSVYDLSWANSNTLLVATVGVDNSLQVWHMNEQFLFQ
;
A
#
# COMPACT_ATOMS: atom_id res chain seq x y z
N MET A 1 38.56 -5.34 -24.37
CA MET A 1 39.98 -5.17 -23.97
C MET A 1 40.56 -4.10 -24.88
N MET A 2 41.17 -3.06 -24.31
CA MET A 2 41.56 -1.76 -24.90
C MET A 2 40.45 -0.71 -25.06
N ASP A 3 40.11 -0.06 -23.95
CA ASP A 3 40.27 1.40 -23.77
C ASP A 3 39.94 1.74 -22.31
N VAL A 4 40.91 1.41 -21.47
CA VAL A 4 41.02 1.82 -20.06
C VAL A 4 42.33 2.60 -20.01
N ILE A 5 42.36 3.74 -19.29
CA ILE A 5 43.50 4.66 -19.04
C ILE A 5 43.30 6.07 -19.68
N GLY A 6 42.23 6.77 -19.30
CA GLY A 6 42.05 8.19 -19.68
C GLY A 6 41.42 9.11 -18.64
N GLU A 7 40.58 8.60 -17.74
CA GLU A 7 39.75 9.46 -16.87
C GLU A 7 40.10 9.36 -15.38
N ARG A 8 41.39 9.28 -15.02
CA ARG A 8 41.83 9.20 -13.62
C ARG A 8 42.03 10.54 -12.89
N ASN A 9 41.88 11.69 -13.56
CA ASN A 9 42.21 13.00 -12.96
C ASN A 9 41.09 14.05 -13.15
N ARG A 10 39.91 13.82 -12.57
CA ARG A 10 39.01 14.94 -12.22
C ARG A 10 38.56 14.77 -10.78
N ASN A 11 39.15 15.59 -9.90
CA ASN A 11 38.58 15.86 -8.58
C ASN A 11 37.21 16.49 -8.80
N PHE A 12 36.15 15.78 -8.42
CA PHE A 12 34.80 16.33 -8.35
C PHE A 12 34.60 16.86 -6.93
N ASP A 13 34.37 18.17 -6.86
CA ASP A 13 34.01 18.89 -5.64
C ASP A 13 32.58 18.48 -5.24
N LEU A 14 32.42 17.89 -4.05
CA LEU A 14 31.16 17.40 -3.48
C LEU A 14 30.65 18.32 -2.36
N SER A 15 30.99 19.60 -2.40
CA SER A 15 30.67 20.57 -1.34
C SER A 15 29.19 21.02 -1.27
N ASP A 16 28.31 20.60 -2.18
CA ASP A 16 26.87 20.93 -2.12
C ASP A 16 26.02 19.89 -1.37
N SER A 17 26.64 18.96 -0.64
CA SER A 17 25.97 18.03 0.25
C SER A 17 26.47 18.18 1.68
N TYR A 18 25.71 18.93 2.48
CA TYR A 18 25.73 19.10 3.95
C TYR A 18 25.75 20.59 4.35
N GLU A 19 24.57 21.20 4.46
CA GLU A 19 24.36 22.24 5.46
C GLU A 19 23.41 21.70 6.52
N GLY A 20 23.98 21.07 7.55
CA GLY A 20 23.28 20.79 8.79
C GLY A 20 23.10 22.10 9.55
N ARG A 21 21.88 22.64 9.60
CA ARG A 21 21.53 23.71 10.54
C ARG A 21 21.15 23.09 11.88
N SER A 22 22.02 23.24 12.88
CA SER A 22 21.64 23.13 14.29
C SER A 22 21.33 24.53 14.85
N PRO A 23 20.41 24.68 15.82
CA PRO A 23 19.93 25.98 16.29
C PRO A 23 20.96 26.68 17.19
N GLY A 24 21.01 28.00 17.08
CA GLY A 24 21.96 28.85 17.78
C GLY A 24 21.70 28.97 19.28
N GLU A 25 22.77 28.86 20.05
CA GLU A 25 22.89 29.47 21.37
C GLU A 25 24.04 30.47 21.35
N THR A 26 23.83 31.53 22.10
CA THR A 26 24.49 32.83 22.13
C THR A 26 25.93 32.78 22.66
N GLU A 27 26.86 33.42 21.95
CA GLU A 27 28.16 33.85 22.46
C GLU A 27 28.01 35.15 23.29
N PRO A 28 28.92 35.48 24.24
CA PRO A 28 30.15 36.16 23.79
C PRO A 28 31.43 36.05 24.66
N HIS A 29 32.55 36.38 23.99
CA HIS A 29 33.74 37.15 24.42
C HIS A 29 35.09 36.48 24.77
N ILE A 30 36.05 36.73 23.85
CA ILE A 30 37.42 37.33 24.00
C ILE A 30 38.50 36.58 24.81
N GLY A 31 39.65 36.31 24.16
CA GLY A 31 40.97 36.46 24.78
C GLY A 31 42.11 35.52 24.33
N ASN A 32 43.04 36.07 23.53
CA ASN A 32 44.42 35.64 23.20
C ASN A 32 45.12 34.60 24.13
N THR A 33 45.90 33.66 23.57
CA THR A 33 47.40 33.69 23.50
C THR A 33 48.04 32.36 23.05
N VAL A 34 49.24 32.52 22.49
CA VAL A 34 50.23 31.58 21.93
C VAL A 34 50.71 30.48 22.91
N SER A 35 50.94 29.25 22.42
CA SER A 35 52.24 28.55 22.53
C SER A 35 52.25 27.12 21.97
N SER A 36 53.42 26.80 21.43
CA SER A 36 53.92 25.57 20.81
C SER A 36 53.85 24.32 21.69
N ASN A 37 53.66 23.14 21.07
CA ASN A 37 54.64 22.06 21.18
C ASN A 37 54.41 20.93 20.16
N ASN A 38 55.50 20.59 19.48
CA ASN A 38 55.67 19.41 18.64
C ASN A 38 55.57 18.12 19.48
N SER A 39 54.84 17.13 18.99
CA SER A 39 55.27 15.74 19.11
C SER A 39 54.83 14.96 17.87
N VAL A 40 55.83 14.57 17.07
CA VAL A 40 55.67 13.61 15.98
C VAL A 40 55.68 12.23 16.62
N SER A 41 54.59 11.48 16.47
CA SER A 41 54.63 10.02 16.56
C SER A 41 53.85 9.41 15.40
N SER A 42 54.55 8.55 14.69
CA SER A 42 54.18 7.84 13.49
C SER A 42 53.20 6.70 13.77
N GLY A 43 52.22 6.52 12.88
CA GLY A 43 51.61 5.20 12.63
C GLY A 43 50.10 5.14 12.74
N ASN A 44 49.41 5.41 11.63
CA ASN A 44 48.46 4.51 10.96
C ASN A 44 47.40 5.31 10.20
N THR A 45 47.63 5.41 8.90
CA THR A 45 46.64 5.74 7.87
C THR A 45 45.55 4.68 7.85
N ALA A 46 44.37 5.00 8.38
CA ALA A 46 43.19 4.12 8.31
C ALA A 46 41.89 4.92 8.14
N ASN A 47 41.90 6.02 7.37
CA ASN A 47 40.72 6.89 7.21
C ASN A 47 40.32 7.20 5.76
N GLU A 48 40.70 6.37 4.78
CA GLU A 48 40.28 6.57 3.38
C GLU A 48 39.93 5.22 2.70
N ALA A 49 38.80 4.60 3.05
CA ALA A 49 38.20 3.52 2.23
C ALA A 49 36.75 3.11 2.62
N ASN A 50 35.92 4.00 3.15
CA ASN A 50 34.48 3.71 3.29
C ASN A 50 33.72 4.49 2.19
N VAL A 51 33.86 4.02 0.95
CA VAL A 51 32.91 4.40 -0.11
C VAL A 51 31.55 3.87 0.36
N ASP A 52 30.57 4.77 0.52
CA ASP A 52 29.23 4.40 1.00
C ASP A 52 28.63 3.29 0.13
N ILE A 53 28.53 2.08 0.67
CA ILE A 53 28.06 0.85 -0.01
C ILE A 53 26.65 1.06 -0.60
N SER A 54 25.85 1.93 0.01
CA SER A 54 24.53 2.31 -0.51
C SER A 54 24.65 3.04 -1.85
N SER A 55 25.56 4.02 -1.91
CA SER A 55 25.85 4.79 -3.13
C SER A 55 26.39 3.90 -4.27
N GLU A 56 27.22 2.91 -3.97
CA GLU A 56 27.76 1.99 -4.97
C GLU A 56 26.67 1.08 -5.55
N ARG A 57 25.86 0.45 -4.68
CA ARG A 57 24.70 -0.38 -5.10
C ARG A 57 23.77 0.41 -6.02
N TYR A 58 23.46 1.65 -5.65
CA TYR A 58 22.62 2.53 -6.45
C TYR A 58 23.23 2.86 -7.82
N ILE A 59 24.55 3.11 -7.88
CA ILE A 59 25.24 3.37 -9.16
C ILE A 59 25.21 2.14 -10.07
N ILE A 60 25.41 0.95 -9.52
CA ILE A 60 25.33 -0.32 -10.27
C ILE A 60 23.92 -0.54 -10.78
N TRP A 61 22.92 -0.42 -9.91
CA TRP A 61 21.51 -0.52 -10.29
C TRP A 61 21.19 0.44 -11.43
N ARG A 62 21.60 1.71 -11.30
CA ARG A 62 21.39 2.75 -12.31
C ARG A 62 21.98 2.37 -13.68
N ARG A 63 23.18 1.79 -13.73
CA ARG A 63 23.80 1.36 -14.99
C ARG A 63 23.02 0.24 -15.68
N ASN A 64 22.31 -0.57 -14.90
CA ASN A 64 21.55 -1.72 -15.39
C ASN A 64 20.07 -1.41 -15.72
N THR A 65 19.56 -0.23 -15.35
CA THR A 65 18.14 0.12 -15.56
C THR A 65 17.66 -0.03 -17.01
N PRO A 66 18.44 0.25 -18.07
CA PRO A 66 17.97 0.08 -19.46
C PRO A 66 17.74 -1.38 -19.85
N PHE A 67 18.25 -2.34 -19.08
CA PHE A 67 18.00 -3.77 -19.32
C PHE A 67 16.86 -4.29 -18.45
N LEU A 68 16.68 -3.70 -17.27
CA LEU A 68 15.76 -4.17 -16.25
C LEU A 68 14.33 -3.62 -16.39
N TYR A 69 14.16 -2.42 -16.93
CA TYR A 69 12.87 -1.73 -16.95
C TYR A 69 12.46 -1.32 -18.36
N ASN A 70 11.17 -1.50 -18.65
CA ASN A 70 10.57 -0.91 -19.84
C ASN A 70 10.21 0.56 -19.59
N ALA A 71 9.77 0.92 -18.38
CA ALA A 71 9.65 2.31 -17.94
C ALA A 71 10.07 2.45 -16.48
N LEU A 72 10.67 3.59 -16.18
CA LEU A 72 11.08 3.97 -14.85
C LEU A 72 10.93 5.48 -14.72
N LEU A 73 10.11 5.90 -13.77
CA LEU A 73 9.95 7.27 -13.32
C LEU A 73 10.46 7.34 -11.90
N ARG A 74 11.44 8.21 -11.65
CA ARG A 74 11.85 8.60 -10.30
C ARG A 74 11.51 10.08 -10.10
N ASN A 75 10.67 10.37 -9.14
CA ASN A 75 10.32 11.73 -8.75
C ASN A 75 10.74 11.96 -7.30
N LYS A 76 11.44 13.06 -7.03
CA LYS A 76 11.77 13.47 -5.66
C LYS A 76 10.61 14.31 -5.13
N LEU A 77 9.93 13.79 -4.12
CA LEU A 77 8.90 14.48 -3.37
C LEU A 77 9.55 15.50 -2.43
N GLU A 78 8.77 16.52 -2.08
CA GLU A 78 9.16 17.52 -1.08
C GLU A 78 9.29 16.87 0.31
N TRP A 79 8.25 16.10 0.68
CA TRP A 79 8.16 15.31 1.91
C TRP A 79 7.96 13.83 1.57
N PRO A 80 8.43 12.90 2.43
CA PRO A 80 8.19 11.48 2.24
C PRO A 80 6.70 11.16 2.32
N SER A 81 6.31 10.09 1.62
CA SER A 81 4.95 9.56 1.63
C SER A 81 4.97 8.17 2.24
N LEU A 82 4.18 7.95 3.29
CA LEU A 82 4.01 6.63 3.93
C LEU A 82 3.06 5.73 3.14
N THR A 83 2.24 6.31 2.28
CA THR A 83 1.22 5.59 1.51
C THR A 83 1.36 5.86 0.01
N VAL A 84 1.04 4.87 -0.81
CA VAL A 84 0.88 5.05 -2.25
C VAL A 84 -0.26 4.19 -2.75
N GLU A 85 -1.16 4.77 -3.55
CA GLU A 85 -2.28 4.02 -4.13
C GLU A 85 -2.64 4.55 -5.53
N PHE A 86 -2.69 3.68 -6.54
CA PHE A 86 -3.29 4.03 -7.83
C PHE A 86 -4.81 4.12 -7.70
N ILE A 87 -5.40 5.23 -8.19
CA ILE A 87 -6.84 5.47 -8.06
C ILE A 87 -7.58 5.43 -9.39
N GLY A 88 -8.77 4.84 -9.34
CA GLY A 88 -9.65 4.68 -10.49
C GLY A 88 -9.22 3.53 -11.41
N ILE A 89 -10.16 3.13 -12.26
CA ILE A 89 -10.00 2.02 -13.23
C ILE A 89 -9.90 2.59 -14.66
N ASP A 90 -10.35 3.82 -14.86
CA ASP A 90 -10.40 4.48 -16.17
C ASP A 90 -9.06 5.15 -16.48
N ASN A 91 -8.15 4.39 -17.08
CA ASN A 91 -6.98 4.98 -17.72
C ASN A 91 -7.43 5.76 -18.95
N SER A 92 -7.22 7.08 -18.96
CA SER A 92 -7.45 7.85 -20.17
C SER A 92 -6.30 7.59 -21.15
N PHE A 93 -6.47 6.61 -22.05
CA PHE A 93 -5.55 6.44 -23.16
C PHE A 93 -5.68 7.63 -24.10
N LYS A 94 -4.63 8.44 -24.20
CA LYS A 94 -4.57 9.55 -25.16
C LYS A 94 -3.83 9.08 -26.40
N GLY A 95 -4.56 8.50 -27.35
CA GLY A 95 -4.01 7.94 -28.60
C GLY A 95 -3.22 8.94 -29.46
N LYS A 96 -3.39 10.26 -29.26
CA LYS A 96 -2.59 11.30 -29.93
C LYS A 96 -1.16 11.43 -29.37
N THR A 97 -0.92 11.01 -28.13
CA THR A 97 0.36 11.24 -27.41
C THR A 97 1.02 9.95 -26.92
N ASN A 98 0.42 8.78 -27.21
CA ASN A 98 0.92 7.45 -26.85
C ASN A 98 1.25 7.27 -25.35
N TYR A 99 0.41 7.84 -24.46
CA TYR A 99 0.56 7.72 -23.01
C TYR A 99 -0.68 7.12 -22.35
N PHE A 100 -0.43 6.36 -21.29
CA PHE A 100 -1.41 6.14 -20.23
C PHE A 100 -1.23 7.18 -19.14
N THR A 101 -2.32 7.84 -18.81
CA THR A 101 -2.45 8.63 -17.60
C THR A 101 -3.05 7.75 -16.52
N ASN A 102 -2.36 7.59 -15.40
CA ASN A 102 -2.85 7.00 -14.17
C ASN A 102 -2.91 8.09 -13.09
N LYS A 103 -3.92 8.05 -12.22
CA LYS A 103 -3.94 8.89 -11.02
C LYS A 103 -3.39 8.13 -9.84
N ILE A 104 -2.75 8.84 -8.92
CA ILE A 104 -2.11 8.26 -7.74
C ILE A 104 -2.40 9.12 -6.50
N LEU A 105 -2.60 8.46 -5.36
CA LEU A 105 -2.66 9.09 -4.05
C LEU A 105 -1.32 8.93 -3.34
N LEU A 106 -0.92 10.00 -2.66
CA LEU A 106 0.24 10.05 -1.77
C LEU A 106 -0.16 10.82 -0.51
N GLY A 107 0.52 10.52 0.59
CA GLY A 107 0.47 11.31 1.81
C GLY A 107 1.73 12.15 1.97
N THR A 108 1.71 13.06 2.94
CA THR A 108 2.93 13.68 3.46
C THR A 108 3.18 13.21 4.88
N HIS A 109 4.46 13.20 5.24
CA HIS A 109 4.96 13.04 6.59
C HIS A 109 6.04 14.10 6.79
N THR A 110 5.67 15.21 7.43
CA THR A 110 6.56 16.36 7.64
C THR A 110 7.11 16.45 9.06
N SER A 111 6.66 15.59 9.97
CA SER A 111 7.04 15.61 11.39
C SER A 111 6.82 16.99 12.02
N ASN A 112 5.67 17.59 11.72
CA ASN A 112 5.20 18.89 12.20
C ASN A 112 6.02 20.08 11.70
N GLN A 113 6.89 19.90 10.70
CA GLN A 113 7.70 20.97 10.14
C GLN A 113 6.93 21.81 9.12
N ASP A 114 5.91 21.23 8.48
CA ASP A 114 5.03 21.90 7.52
C ASP A 114 3.59 21.40 7.67
N SER A 115 2.67 21.93 6.86
CA SER A 115 1.31 21.44 6.77
C SER A 115 1.25 20.10 6.06
N GLU A 116 0.43 19.20 6.58
CA GLU A 116 0.24 17.87 6.01
C GLU A 116 -0.84 17.89 4.92
N TYR A 117 -0.62 17.12 3.86
CA TYR A 117 -1.51 17.04 2.71
C TYR A 117 -1.66 15.60 2.20
N VAL A 118 -2.85 15.32 1.68
CA VAL A 118 -3.08 14.21 0.76
C VAL A 118 -2.89 14.75 -0.66
N TYR A 119 -1.94 14.19 -1.39
CA TYR A 119 -1.68 14.55 -2.79
C TYR A 119 -2.44 13.64 -3.73
N ILE A 120 -3.13 14.27 -4.68
CA ILE A 120 -3.73 13.60 -5.84
C ILE A 120 -2.84 13.94 -7.03
N GLY A 121 -2.02 12.97 -7.43
CA GLY A 121 -1.08 13.09 -8.53
C GLY A 121 -1.58 12.46 -9.82
N GLU A 122 -0.98 12.87 -10.93
CA GLU A 122 -1.13 12.26 -12.24
C GLU A 122 0.23 11.74 -12.71
N VAL A 123 0.29 10.45 -13.03
CA VAL A 123 1.45 9.79 -13.62
C VAL A 123 1.15 9.52 -15.09
N LYS A 124 2.01 10.04 -15.97
CA LYS A 124 1.97 9.74 -17.40
C LYS A 124 3.08 8.74 -17.70
N ALA A 125 2.72 7.54 -18.15
CA ALA A 125 3.64 6.48 -18.54
C ALA A 125 3.45 6.14 -20.02
N PRO A 126 4.52 6.04 -20.83
CA PRO A 126 4.41 5.79 -22.27
C PRO A 126 3.82 4.40 -22.56
N LEU A 127 3.08 4.27 -23.67
CA LEU A 127 2.62 2.98 -24.19
C LEU A 127 3.82 2.24 -24.80
N TYR A 128 4.04 0.99 -24.42
CA TYR A 128 4.99 0.13 -25.14
C TYR A 128 4.44 -0.19 -26.52
N SER A 129 4.98 0.48 -27.54
CA SER A 129 5.11 -0.16 -28.83
C SER A 129 6.37 -1.00 -28.75
N THR A 130 6.21 -2.32 -28.69
CA THR A 130 7.29 -3.30 -28.88
C THR A 130 8.11 -2.92 -30.11
N LYS A 131 9.24 -2.19 -29.96
CA LYS A 131 10.39 -2.10 -30.90
C LYS A 131 11.42 -1.00 -30.67
N GLU A 132 11.26 -0.02 -29.77
CA GLU A 132 12.26 1.08 -29.68
C GLU A 132 13.02 1.13 -28.35
N ASP A 133 14.32 0.84 -28.47
CA ASP A 133 15.50 1.28 -27.72
C ASP A 133 15.27 1.82 -26.29
N VAL A 134 15.39 0.92 -25.31
CA VAL A 134 15.20 1.17 -23.87
C VAL A 134 16.18 2.22 -23.31
N LEU A 135 17.26 2.51 -24.03
CA LEU A 135 18.23 3.57 -23.71
C LEU A 135 17.67 5.00 -23.88
N GLN A 136 16.45 5.18 -24.38
CA GLN A 136 15.91 6.50 -24.74
C GLN A 136 14.89 7.07 -23.73
N PHE A 137 14.43 6.29 -22.74
CA PHE A 137 13.42 6.72 -21.76
C PHE A 137 14.05 7.28 -20.47
N GLU A 138 14.93 8.26 -20.63
CA GLU A 138 15.54 8.98 -19.51
C GLU A 138 14.83 10.31 -19.26
N ASN A 139 13.93 10.36 -18.27
CA ASN A 139 13.64 11.61 -17.56
C ASN A 139 14.73 11.87 -16.50
N TYR A 140 15.98 11.84 -16.97
CA TYR A 140 17.21 12.00 -16.22
C TYR A 140 17.72 13.44 -16.42
N THR A 141 17.04 14.42 -15.81
CA THR A 141 17.43 15.85 -15.92
C THR A 141 18.76 16.17 -15.23
N GLY A 142 19.51 15.17 -14.76
CA GLY A 142 20.86 15.35 -14.23
C GLY A 142 21.98 15.20 -15.27
N PHE A 143 21.83 14.40 -16.33
CA PHE A 143 23.00 14.01 -17.14
C PHE A 143 22.76 13.78 -18.66
N ILE A 144 21.58 14.09 -19.21
CA ILE A 144 21.47 14.34 -20.65
C ILE A 144 21.60 15.84 -20.91
N ASN A 145 22.68 16.22 -21.59
CA ASN A 145 22.90 17.57 -22.11
C ASN A 145 21.63 18.00 -22.88
N ASN A 146 21.00 19.12 -22.49
CA ASN A 146 19.73 19.64 -23.03
C ASN A 146 19.67 19.79 -24.57
N LYS A 147 20.79 19.56 -25.26
CA LYS A 147 20.97 19.64 -26.72
C LYS A 147 20.57 18.37 -27.50
N LYS A 148 20.21 17.25 -26.85
CA LYS A 148 19.78 16.00 -27.53
C LYS A 148 18.34 15.56 -27.21
N LYS A 149 17.41 16.47 -26.92
CA LYS A 149 15.97 16.14 -26.99
C LYS A 149 15.60 15.87 -28.45
N LYS A 150 15.51 14.60 -28.87
CA LYS A 150 14.83 14.26 -30.13
C LYS A 150 13.40 14.76 -30.03
N LYS A 151 12.98 15.66 -30.92
CA LYS A 151 11.58 16.11 -31.03
C LYS A 151 10.69 14.87 -31.25
N GLY A 152 9.86 14.52 -30.27
CA GLY A 152 8.72 13.60 -30.48
C GLY A 152 8.58 12.41 -29.53
N GLN A 153 9.58 12.07 -28.70
CA GLN A 153 9.48 10.91 -27.79
C GLN A 153 9.11 11.36 -26.37
N PRO A 154 8.02 10.82 -25.78
CA PRO A 154 7.47 11.48 -24.62
C PRO A 154 7.82 10.65 -23.35
N LEU A 155 8.51 11.30 -22.39
CA LEU A 155 9.08 10.66 -21.19
C LEU A 155 8.04 10.48 -20.06
N PRO A 156 8.20 9.46 -19.18
CA PRO A 156 7.32 9.29 -18.02
C PRO A 156 7.35 10.52 -17.11
N SER A 157 6.21 11.05 -16.67
CA SER A 157 6.19 12.25 -15.80
C SER A 157 5.17 12.13 -14.68
N PHE A 158 5.42 12.84 -13.58
CA PHE A 158 4.53 12.97 -12.43
C PHE A 158 4.22 14.44 -12.19
N GLU A 159 2.96 14.73 -11.90
CA GLU A 159 2.49 16.08 -11.59
C GLU A 159 1.42 16.01 -10.50
N VAL A 160 1.55 16.83 -9.46
CA VAL A 160 0.50 16.97 -8.43
C VAL A 160 -0.64 17.80 -9.01
N LYS A 161 -1.86 17.24 -9.02
CA LYS A 161 -3.06 17.88 -9.57
C LYS A 161 -3.95 18.50 -8.52
N ALA A 162 -3.96 17.93 -7.32
CA ALA A 162 -4.62 18.53 -6.18
C ALA A 162 -3.93 18.16 -4.86
N LYS A 163 -4.13 19.00 -3.85
CA LYS A 163 -3.70 18.80 -2.46
C LYS A 163 -4.93 18.96 -1.56
N LEU A 164 -5.14 18.02 -0.63
CA LEU A 164 -6.14 18.14 0.42
C LEU A 164 -5.42 18.35 1.75
N LEU A 165 -5.75 19.42 2.47
CA LEU A 165 -5.17 19.69 3.78
C LEU A 165 -5.59 18.60 4.77
N HIS A 166 -4.64 18.08 5.54
CA HIS A 166 -4.85 16.97 6.46
C HIS A 166 -4.38 17.34 7.89
N PRO A 167 -5.12 16.94 8.95
CA PRO A 167 -4.70 17.16 10.32
C PRO A 167 -3.74 16.05 10.77
N GLY A 168 -2.45 16.36 10.78
CA GLY A 168 -1.38 15.41 11.12
C GLY A 168 -1.01 14.50 9.95
N GLU A 169 -0.08 13.58 10.21
CA GLU A 169 0.55 12.75 9.19
C GLU A 169 -0.46 11.79 8.54
N VAL A 170 -0.26 11.54 7.24
CA VAL A 170 -1.11 10.64 6.46
C VAL A 170 -0.48 9.25 6.47
N ILE A 171 -0.95 8.38 7.36
CA ILE A 171 -0.43 7.02 7.50
C ILE A 171 -0.88 6.15 6.33
N ARG A 172 -2.18 6.18 6.03
CA ARG A 172 -2.77 5.47 4.89
C ARG A 172 -3.82 6.32 4.22
N ALA A 173 -3.86 6.24 2.89
CA ALA A 173 -4.90 6.84 2.08
C ALA A 173 -5.43 5.80 1.10
N SER A 174 -6.75 5.67 1.00
CA SER A 174 -7.39 4.77 0.05
C SER A 174 -8.58 5.42 -0.61
N HIS A 175 -8.84 5.10 -1.87
CA HIS A 175 -10.03 5.59 -2.58
C HIS A 175 -11.18 4.61 -2.46
N LEU A 176 -12.41 5.13 -2.53
CA LEU A 176 -13.58 4.30 -2.70
C LEU A 176 -13.54 3.65 -4.10
N PRO A 177 -13.51 2.32 -4.23
CA PRO A 177 -13.28 1.70 -5.54
C PRO A 177 -14.38 1.94 -6.58
N SER A 178 -15.63 2.14 -6.13
CA SER A 178 -16.74 2.49 -7.02
C SER A 178 -16.74 3.95 -7.47
N ASN A 179 -16.06 4.83 -6.73
CA ASN A 179 -16.01 6.25 -7.01
C ASN A 179 -14.71 6.86 -6.44
N SER A 180 -13.72 7.02 -7.31
CA SER A 180 -12.39 7.53 -6.94
C SER A 180 -12.37 8.98 -6.44
N PHE A 181 -13.50 9.70 -6.47
CA PHE A 181 -13.63 11.02 -5.86
C PHE A 181 -13.65 10.98 -4.33
N PHE A 182 -14.09 9.85 -3.75
CA PHE A 182 -14.08 9.67 -2.31
C PHE A 182 -12.76 9.05 -1.86
N ILE A 183 -12.09 9.72 -0.93
CA ILE A 183 -10.82 9.31 -0.36
C ILE A 183 -11.02 9.17 1.14
N VAL A 184 -10.57 8.06 1.70
CA VAL A 184 -10.47 7.85 3.14
C VAL A 184 -9.01 7.90 3.55
N THR A 185 -8.72 8.59 4.65
CA THR A 185 -7.37 8.65 5.22
C THR A 185 -7.39 8.32 6.69
N GLN A 186 -6.31 7.71 7.16
CA GLN A 186 -6.08 7.42 8.56
C GLN A 186 -5.06 8.40 9.13
N THR A 187 -5.42 9.03 10.24
CA THR A 187 -4.55 9.95 11.00
C THR A 187 -3.81 9.19 12.10
N TYR A 188 -2.74 9.79 12.60
CA TYR A 188 -1.94 9.25 13.72
C TYR A 188 -2.70 9.12 15.05
N ASN A 189 -3.83 9.80 15.21
CA ASN A 189 -4.67 9.70 16.42
C ASN A 189 -5.81 8.67 16.28
N GLY A 190 -5.78 7.82 15.24
CA GLY A 190 -6.76 6.75 15.01
C GLY A 190 -8.06 7.19 14.35
N ASN A 191 -8.27 8.50 14.15
CA ASN A 191 -9.43 8.97 13.40
C ASN A 191 -9.29 8.62 11.92
N ILE A 192 -10.42 8.31 11.29
CA ILE A 192 -10.47 8.16 9.83
C ILE A 192 -11.25 9.31 9.25
N LEU A 193 -10.72 9.95 8.23
CA LEU A 193 -11.32 11.10 7.57
C LEU A 193 -11.81 10.70 6.20
N LEU A 194 -13.06 11.02 5.89
CA LEU A 194 -13.62 10.86 4.55
C LEU A 194 -13.59 12.22 3.83
N PHE A 195 -13.03 12.24 2.63
CA PHE A 195 -12.96 13.38 1.75
C PHE A 195 -13.71 13.10 0.44
N ASP A 196 -14.50 14.06 -0.05
CA ASP A 196 -14.92 14.18 -1.44
C ASP A 196 -14.08 15.28 -2.07
N TYR A 197 -13.01 14.89 -2.76
CA TYR A 197 -12.03 15.87 -3.24
C TYR A 197 -12.60 16.81 -4.32
N THR A 198 -13.77 16.53 -4.89
CA THR A 198 -14.44 17.45 -5.83
C THR A 198 -15.01 18.70 -5.17
N LYS A 199 -15.18 18.68 -3.84
CA LYS A 199 -15.67 19.80 -3.04
C LYS A 199 -14.55 20.70 -2.53
N HIS A 200 -13.30 20.34 -2.82
CA HIS A 200 -12.12 21.06 -2.37
C HIS A 200 -11.45 21.79 -3.53
N PRO A 201 -10.85 22.97 -3.29
CA PRO A 201 -9.98 23.59 -4.28
C PRO A 201 -8.77 22.69 -4.55
N SER A 202 -8.33 22.62 -5.81
CA SER A 202 -7.15 21.81 -6.17
C SER A 202 -5.90 22.21 -5.39
N PHE A 203 -5.71 23.50 -5.12
CA PHE A 203 -4.58 24.00 -4.35
C PHE A 203 -5.12 24.95 -3.28
N PRO A 204 -5.27 24.49 -2.01
CA PRO A 204 -5.80 25.32 -0.95
C PRO A 204 -4.81 26.45 -0.62
N SER A 205 -5.30 27.69 -0.62
CA SER A 205 -4.53 28.86 -0.17
C SER A 205 -4.53 29.02 1.35
N GLU A 206 -5.48 28.38 2.01
CA GLU A 206 -5.64 28.42 3.46
C GLU A 206 -5.23 27.08 4.09
N THR A 207 -4.34 27.15 5.07
CA THR A 207 -3.78 25.99 5.79
C THR A 207 -4.25 25.92 7.24
N SER A 208 -5.19 26.78 7.64
CA SER A 208 -5.62 26.89 9.04
C SER A 208 -6.71 25.90 9.45
N THR A 209 -7.56 25.48 8.50
CA THR A 209 -8.75 24.66 8.78
C THR A 209 -8.92 23.56 7.74
N CYS A 210 -9.05 22.31 8.20
CA CYS A 210 -9.38 21.14 7.38
C CYS A 210 -10.90 20.93 7.33
N TYR A 211 -11.40 20.54 6.16
CA TYR A 211 -12.83 20.36 5.88
C TYR A 211 -13.14 18.93 5.41
N PRO A 212 -12.95 17.88 6.24
CA PRO A 212 -13.39 16.55 5.86
C PRO A 212 -14.90 16.52 5.68
N GLN A 213 -15.39 15.62 4.83
CA GLN A 213 -16.82 15.36 4.68
C GLN A 213 -17.38 14.62 5.89
N MET A 214 -16.57 13.78 6.54
CA MET A 214 -16.96 13.04 7.73
C MET A 214 -15.73 12.60 8.52
N ILE A 215 -15.87 12.53 9.84
CA ILE A 215 -14.87 11.97 10.75
C ILE A 215 -15.42 10.67 11.33
N LEU A 216 -14.72 9.57 11.11
CA LEU A 216 -15.03 8.27 11.64
C LEU A 216 -14.21 8.11 12.93
N LYS A 217 -14.91 8.06 14.07
CA LYS A 217 -14.29 7.99 15.40
C LYS A 217 -14.58 6.64 16.04
N GLY A 218 -13.53 5.84 16.29
CA GLY A 218 -13.68 4.51 16.89
C GLY A 218 -12.39 3.99 17.54
N HIS A 219 -11.24 4.24 16.91
CA HIS A 219 -9.93 3.88 17.46
C HIS A 219 -9.42 4.89 18.48
N SER A 220 -8.53 4.43 19.36
CA SER A 220 -7.82 5.22 20.36
C SER A 220 -6.34 5.44 20.04
N SER A 221 -5.79 4.66 19.10
CA SER A 221 -4.40 4.75 18.64
C SER A 221 -4.33 4.77 17.12
N GLU A 222 -3.16 5.11 16.58
CA GLU A 222 -2.89 4.97 15.15
C GLU A 222 -3.11 3.54 14.66
N GLY A 223 -3.30 3.41 13.36
CA GLY A 223 -3.34 2.13 12.69
C GLY A 223 -2.88 2.27 11.26
N ASN A 224 -2.52 1.13 10.67
CA ASN A 224 -2.20 1.07 9.26
C ASN A 224 -3.30 0.33 8.49
N GLY A 225 -4.05 -0.62 9.06
CA GLY A 225 -5.03 -1.39 8.31
C GLY A 225 -6.27 -0.59 7.91
N LEU A 226 -6.56 -0.51 6.61
CA LEU A 226 -7.77 0.13 6.06
C LEU A 226 -8.24 -0.61 4.80
N CYS A 227 -9.50 -1.09 4.77
CA CYS A 227 -10.03 -1.86 3.65
C CYS A 227 -11.54 -1.68 3.41
N TRP A 228 -11.92 -1.60 2.13
CA TRP A 228 -13.31 -1.54 1.69
C TRP A 228 -13.89 -2.92 1.39
N ASN A 229 -15.15 -3.16 1.76
CA ASN A 229 -15.89 -4.39 1.45
C ASN A 229 -16.48 -4.42 0.03
N ILE A 230 -15.70 -4.08 -1.00
CA ILE A 230 -16.23 -3.98 -2.36
C ILE A 230 -15.48 -4.88 -3.34
N ASN A 231 -16.20 -5.88 -3.85
CA ASN A 231 -15.74 -6.83 -4.87
C ASN A 231 -15.61 -6.24 -6.29
N ARG A 232 -16.02 -4.98 -6.52
CA ARG A 232 -16.20 -4.44 -7.88
C ARG A 232 -14.91 -4.19 -8.66
N VAL A 233 -13.77 -3.98 -7.98
CA VAL A 233 -12.47 -3.97 -8.67
C VAL A 233 -12.19 -5.35 -9.28
N TYR A 234 -12.71 -6.40 -8.65
CA TYR A 234 -12.42 -7.80 -8.94
C TYR A 234 -13.46 -8.47 -9.87
N ASP A 235 -14.75 -8.11 -9.76
CA ASP A 235 -15.85 -8.71 -10.54
C ASP A 235 -15.77 -8.48 -12.07
N ARG A 236 -15.01 -7.47 -12.55
CA ARG A 236 -14.88 -7.19 -13.99
C ARG A 236 -13.66 -7.84 -14.65
N CYS A 237 -12.66 -8.30 -13.90
CA CYS A 237 -11.55 -9.08 -14.44
C CYS A 237 -12.05 -10.43 -15.00
N ASP A 238 -13.03 -11.06 -14.35
CA ASP A 238 -13.67 -12.30 -14.83
C ASP A 238 -14.50 -12.10 -16.11
N ARG A 239 -14.98 -10.89 -16.40
CA ARG A 239 -15.77 -10.63 -17.63
C ARG A 239 -14.90 -10.45 -18.87
N GLN A 240 -13.63 -10.08 -18.72
CA GLN A 240 -12.72 -9.94 -19.87
C GLN A 240 -12.08 -11.27 -20.28
N SER A 241 -12.02 -12.27 -19.40
CA SER A 241 -11.46 -13.60 -19.69
C SER A 241 -12.46 -14.57 -20.34
N TRP A 242 -13.78 -14.36 -20.22
CA TRP A 242 -14.81 -15.24 -20.82
C TRP A 242 -15.62 -14.67 -21.99
N GLY A 243 -15.29 -13.47 -22.47
CA GLY A 243 -15.94 -12.84 -23.61
C GLY A 243 -15.48 -13.37 -24.97
N LYS A 244 -15.61 -14.67 -25.25
CA LYS A 244 -15.71 -15.30 -26.61
C LYS A 244 -15.61 -16.83 -26.50
N ARG A 245 -16.64 -17.48 -25.97
CA ARG A 245 -17.09 -18.84 -26.34
C ARG A 245 -18.31 -19.21 -25.50
N SER A 246 -19.47 -18.72 -25.93
CA SER A 246 -20.74 -19.35 -25.57
C SER A 246 -21.58 -19.46 -26.84
N ASN A 247 -21.50 -20.62 -27.48
CA ASN A 247 -22.57 -21.11 -28.32
C ASN A 247 -22.81 -22.58 -27.98
N ALA A 248 -24.07 -22.84 -27.63
CA ALA A 248 -24.75 -24.13 -27.54
C ALA A 248 -24.23 -25.13 -26.50
N PHE A 249 -24.89 -25.18 -25.35
CA PHE A 249 -25.50 -26.42 -24.85
C PHE A 249 -26.79 -26.06 -24.10
N LYS A 250 -27.93 -26.50 -24.66
CA LYS A 250 -29.24 -26.54 -24.00
C LYS A 250 -29.35 -27.92 -23.35
N GLU A 251 -29.61 -27.97 -22.05
CA GLU A 251 -30.11 -29.19 -21.41
C GLU A 251 -31.64 -29.17 -21.45
N GLU A 252 -32.21 -30.24 -22.01
CA GLU A 252 -33.63 -30.55 -22.01
C GLU A 252 -34.03 -31.13 -20.64
N VAL A 253 -35.21 -30.76 -20.16
CA VAL A 253 -35.82 -31.27 -18.92
C VAL A 253 -36.93 -32.24 -19.32
N ASP A 254 -36.83 -33.49 -18.88
CA ASP A 254 -37.91 -34.47 -18.93
C ASP A 254 -38.75 -34.40 -17.64
N PRO A 255 -40.10 -34.42 -17.72
CA PRO A 255 -40.99 -34.44 -16.57
C PRO A 255 -41.62 -35.83 -16.38
N ASP A 256 -41.55 -36.41 -15.18
CA ASP A 256 -42.56 -37.39 -14.76
C ASP A 256 -42.60 -37.65 -13.24
N ALA A 257 -43.78 -38.12 -12.81
CA ALA A 257 -44.18 -38.64 -11.49
C ALA A 257 -44.81 -37.65 -10.49
N THR A 258 -46.13 -37.55 -10.65
CA THR A 258 -47.16 -37.12 -9.69
C THR A 258 -47.41 -38.13 -8.55
N GLU A 259 -48.18 -37.65 -7.56
CA GLU A 259 -48.92 -38.35 -6.48
C GLU A 259 -48.18 -38.50 -5.13
N GLY A 260 -48.73 -38.09 -3.97
CA GLY A 260 -50.01 -37.48 -3.66
C GLY A 260 -50.16 -37.20 -2.14
N THR A 261 -51.29 -36.57 -1.82
CA THR A 261 -52.03 -36.52 -0.53
C THR A 261 -51.47 -35.74 0.67
N GLU A 262 -52.17 -34.63 0.99
CA GLU A 262 -52.32 -34.05 2.34
C GLU A 262 -53.18 -34.97 3.25
N PRO A 263 -53.23 -34.75 4.59
CA PRO A 263 -54.27 -33.83 5.10
C PRO A 263 -53.91 -33.00 6.37
N THR A 264 -54.41 -31.75 6.36
CA THR A 264 -55.17 -30.99 7.38
C THR A 264 -54.72 -30.80 8.84
N ASP A 265 -54.71 -29.51 9.21
CA ASP A 265 -54.99 -28.80 10.48
C ASP A 265 -55.55 -29.59 11.68
N THR A 266 -55.08 -29.23 12.89
CA THR A 266 -55.95 -28.96 14.06
C THR A 266 -55.24 -28.21 15.19
N THR A 267 -55.92 -27.14 15.65
CA THR A 267 -56.10 -26.63 17.02
C THR A 267 -55.00 -25.91 17.81
N GLU A 268 -55.43 -24.72 18.25
CA GLU A 268 -54.94 -23.83 19.31
C GLU A 268 -54.68 -24.53 20.65
N GLU A 269 -53.71 -24.03 21.41
CA GLU A 269 -53.91 -23.71 22.84
C GLU A 269 -52.82 -22.74 23.33
N ALA A 270 -53.28 -21.64 23.93
CA ALA A 270 -52.48 -20.68 24.68
C ALA A 270 -52.22 -21.22 26.09
N ASN A 271 -51.04 -20.97 26.66
CA ASN A 271 -50.92 -20.89 28.10
C ASN A 271 -49.84 -19.90 28.55
N GLU A 272 -50.22 -19.14 29.56
CA GLU A 272 -49.56 -17.96 30.12
C GLU A 272 -48.40 -18.28 31.08
N GLN A 273 -47.51 -17.29 31.20
CA GLN A 273 -46.75 -16.88 32.39
C GLN A 273 -45.79 -17.86 33.07
N ASN A 274 -44.50 -17.49 33.04
CA ASN A 274 -43.74 -17.27 34.27
C ASN A 274 -42.60 -16.27 34.02
N GLU A 275 -42.77 -15.08 34.59
CA GLU A 275 -41.71 -14.11 34.84
C GLU A 275 -40.75 -14.68 35.90
N SER A 276 -39.45 -14.59 35.64
CA SER A 276 -38.45 -14.57 36.71
C SER A 276 -37.35 -13.60 36.31
N ASP A 277 -37.30 -12.50 37.05
CA ASP A 277 -36.31 -11.43 37.00
C ASP A 277 -34.87 -11.96 37.00
N GLN A 278 -34.10 -11.63 35.96
CA GLN A 278 -32.64 -11.55 36.05
C GLN A 278 -32.15 -10.28 35.34
N ALA A 279 -31.47 -9.48 36.15
CA ALA A 279 -30.82 -8.21 35.91
C ALA A 279 -30.36 -7.93 34.47
N GLU A 280 -30.80 -6.78 33.95
CA GLU A 280 -30.30 -6.10 32.76
C GLU A 280 -28.78 -5.85 32.87
N SER A 281 -27.98 -6.60 32.10
CA SER A 281 -26.70 -6.12 31.60
C SER A 281 -26.96 -5.30 30.35
N SER A 282 -26.49 -4.05 30.33
CA SER A 282 -26.63 -3.09 29.23
C SER A 282 -25.75 -3.46 28.02
N ASP A 283 -26.00 -4.61 27.40
CA ASP A 283 -25.52 -4.91 26.06
C ASP A 283 -26.52 -4.32 25.07
N GLU A 284 -26.20 -3.17 24.47
CA GLU A 284 -27.01 -2.67 23.36
C GLU A 284 -27.11 -3.74 22.27
N PRO A 285 -28.32 -4.00 21.72
CA PRO A 285 -28.52 -5.07 20.78
C PRO A 285 -27.75 -4.79 19.49
N PHE A 286 -26.89 -5.75 19.12
CA PHE A 286 -26.14 -5.80 17.87
C PHE A 286 -26.99 -5.32 16.68
N GLY A 287 -26.55 -4.28 15.99
CA GLY A 287 -27.13 -3.91 14.70
C GLY A 287 -26.74 -4.96 13.65
N ASP A 288 -27.70 -5.65 13.05
CA ASP A 288 -27.45 -6.63 12.00
C ASP A 288 -26.56 -6.05 10.88
N VAL A 289 -25.39 -6.65 10.66
CA VAL A 289 -24.42 -6.21 9.66
C VAL A 289 -24.90 -6.63 8.27
N ASN A 290 -25.34 -5.66 7.47
CA ASN A 290 -25.68 -5.91 6.08
C ASN A 290 -24.45 -5.81 5.17
N THR A 291 -23.93 -6.97 4.75
CA THR A 291 -22.77 -7.07 3.83
C THR A 291 -23.05 -6.59 2.40
N SER A 292 -24.28 -6.18 2.07
CA SER A 292 -24.58 -5.49 0.80
C SER A 292 -24.27 -3.99 0.85
N ASN A 293 -24.11 -3.42 2.05
CA ASN A 293 -23.85 -1.99 2.24
C ASN A 293 -22.37 -1.66 1.94
N LEU A 294 -22.10 -0.37 1.82
CA LEU A 294 -20.74 0.13 1.67
C LEU A 294 -20.04 0.09 3.05
N LEU A 295 -19.35 -1.01 3.30
CA LEU A 295 -18.61 -1.20 4.54
C LEU A 295 -17.14 -0.82 4.37
N LEU A 296 -16.62 -0.14 5.38
CA LEU A 296 -15.21 0.13 5.58
C LEU A 296 -14.78 -0.58 6.86
N ALA A 297 -13.65 -1.27 6.84
CA ALA A 297 -13.03 -1.82 8.04
C ALA A 297 -11.64 -1.23 8.22
N SER A 298 -11.22 -1.07 9.47
CA SER A 298 -9.85 -0.73 9.82
C SER A 298 -9.44 -1.37 11.13
N CYS A 299 -8.14 -1.44 11.32
CA CYS A 299 -7.52 -1.89 12.56
C CYS A 299 -6.51 -0.85 13.04
N ALA A 300 -6.21 -0.91 14.33
CA ALA A 300 -5.28 -0.02 15.00
C ALA A 300 -4.38 -0.76 15.98
N SER A 301 -3.32 -0.08 16.41
CA SER A 301 -2.31 -0.60 17.32
C SER A 301 -2.83 -0.81 18.75
N ASP A 302 -4.00 -0.27 19.07
CA ASP A 302 -4.72 -0.53 20.33
C ASP A 302 -5.46 -1.89 20.34
N GLY A 303 -5.25 -2.71 19.31
CA GLY A 303 -5.93 -4.00 19.18
C GLY A 303 -7.39 -3.90 18.77
N SER A 304 -7.86 -2.69 18.43
CA SER A 304 -9.23 -2.47 18.05
C SER A 304 -9.45 -2.62 16.55
N ILE A 305 -10.57 -3.25 16.20
CA ILE A 305 -11.09 -3.33 14.85
C ILE A 305 -12.40 -2.57 14.84
N CYS A 306 -12.60 -1.78 13.82
CA CYS A 306 -13.83 -1.03 13.66
C CYS A 306 -14.41 -1.28 12.28
N LEU A 307 -15.73 -1.37 12.21
CA LEU A 307 -16.48 -1.50 10.97
C LEU A 307 -17.45 -0.34 10.86
N TRP A 308 -17.50 0.31 9.70
CA TRP A 308 -18.38 1.44 9.44
C TRP A 308 -19.29 1.16 8.25
N ASP A 309 -20.55 1.55 8.39
CA ASP A 309 -21.46 1.70 7.26
C ASP A 309 -21.50 3.18 6.86
N ILE A 310 -20.76 3.51 5.80
CA ILE A 310 -20.62 4.90 5.35
C ILE A 310 -21.98 5.48 4.93
N ASN A 311 -22.93 4.66 4.48
CA ASN A 311 -24.25 5.13 4.07
C ASN A 311 -25.08 5.69 5.23
N LYS A 312 -24.79 5.31 6.48
CA LYS A 312 -25.51 5.83 7.65
C LYS A 312 -25.14 7.29 7.95
N GLY A 313 -23.94 7.72 7.55
CA GLY A 313 -23.43 9.08 7.80
C GLY A 313 -23.63 10.08 6.65
N THR A 314 -24.00 9.65 5.45
CA THR A 314 -24.03 10.50 4.24
C THR A 314 -25.22 11.47 4.14
N LYS A 315 -26.04 11.61 5.19
CA LYS A 315 -27.24 12.46 5.17
C LYS A 315 -26.94 13.98 5.19
N SER A 316 -25.73 14.42 5.55
CA SER A 316 -25.37 15.85 5.57
C SER A 316 -24.47 16.23 4.37
N ASN A 317 -25.08 16.64 3.27
CA ASN A 317 -24.40 17.15 2.08
C ASN A 317 -23.98 18.63 2.18
N GLU A 318 -24.05 19.24 3.36
CA GLU A 318 -23.76 20.66 3.56
C GLU A 318 -22.34 20.88 4.10
N VAL A 319 -21.33 20.42 3.36
CA VAL A 319 -20.02 21.08 3.50
C VAL A 319 -20.17 22.44 2.82
N PRO A 320 -19.92 23.57 3.53
CA PRO A 320 -20.03 24.88 2.91
C PRO A 320 -19.14 24.95 1.67
N ARG A 321 -19.70 25.34 0.52
CA ARG A 321 -18.90 25.64 -0.70
C ARG A 321 -17.87 26.75 -0.49
N THR A 322 -17.98 27.44 0.63
CA THR A 322 -17.17 28.57 1.03
C THR A 322 -16.04 28.12 1.94
N TYR A 323 -15.01 27.54 1.33
CA TYR A 323 -13.67 27.46 1.91
C TYR A 323 -13.32 28.87 2.47
N GLY A 324 -12.99 28.98 3.75
CA GLY A 324 -12.42 30.19 4.34
C GLY A 324 -13.35 31.29 4.86
N ILE A 325 -14.68 31.13 4.79
CA ILE A 325 -15.60 32.17 5.33
C ILE A 325 -15.87 31.99 6.83
N ASN A 326 -15.81 30.75 7.35
CA ASN A 326 -16.08 30.45 8.75
C ASN A 326 -14.80 30.04 9.47
N LYS A 327 -14.24 30.94 10.29
CA LYS A 327 -13.06 30.71 11.13
C LYS A 327 -13.34 29.84 12.38
N THR A 328 -14.54 29.27 12.46
CA THR A 328 -15.02 28.48 13.59
C THR A 328 -14.76 27.00 13.30
N GLY A 329 -13.68 26.50 13.89
CA GLY A 329 -13.31 25.08 13.86
C GLY A 329 -12.88 24.65 15.24
N LYS A 330 -13.13 23.39 15.57
CA LYS A 330 -12.62 22.78 16.81
C LYS A 330 -11.11 22.63 16.66
N SER A 331 -10.36 22.94 17.72
CA SER A 331 -8.92 22.69 17.73
C SER A 331 -8.70 21.21 17.44
N ALA A 332 -7.92 20.93 16.41
CA ALA A 332 -7.37 19.62 16.16
C ALA A 332 -5.86 19.70 16.40
N ASP A 333 -5.20 18.59 16.17
CA ASP A 333 -3.77 18.50 16.35
C ASP A 333 -3.02 19.37 15.30
N TYR A 334 -1.73 19.63 15.54
CA TYR A 334 -0.84 20.37 14.61
C TYR A 334 -1.23 21.84 14.36
N ASN A 335 -1.79 22.52 15.36
CA ASN A 335 -2.29 23.91 15.24
C ASN A 335 -3.35 24.11 14.15
N LEU A 336 -3.96 23.01 13.69
CA LEU A 336 -4.94 22.99 12.63
C LEU A 336 -6.34 22.83 13.24
N LYS A 337 -7.35 23.47 12.65
CA LYS A 337 -8.73 23.32 13.10
C LYS A 337 -9.49 22.37 12.18
N ILE A 338 -10.33 21.50 12.72
CA ILE A 338 -11.31 20.80 11.89
C ILE A 338 -12.61 21.59 11.92
N TYR A 339 -13.26 21.72 10.76
CA TYR A 339 -14.52 22.43 10.63
C TYR A 339 -15.55 21.94 11.68
N GLU A 340 -16.13 22.88 12.43
CA GLU A 340 -16.90 22.57 13.64
C GLU A 340 -18.15 21.72 13.39
N ASN A 341 -18.78 21.90 12.22
CA ASN A 341 -19.97 21.15 11.81
C ASN A 341 -19.65 19.90 10.99
N THR A 342 -18.41 19.42 11.02
CA THR A 342 -18.07 18.15 10.36
C THR A 342 -18.80 17.00 11.06
N PRO A 343 -19.61 16.21 10.35
CA PRO A 343 -20.33 15.10 10.96
C PRO A 343 -19.36 14.03 11.46
N THR A 344 -19.65 13.49 12.64
CA THR A 344 -18.92 12.34 13.20
C THR A 344 -19.75 11.08 13.05
N LEU A 345 -19.17 10.02 12.50
CA LEU A 345 -19.79 8.71 12.39
C LEU A 345 -19.16 7.77 13.42
N SER A 346 -19.98 7.25 14.32
CA SER A 346 -19.58 6.13 15.17
C SER A 346 -19.53 4.84 14.33
N PRO A 347 -18.60 3.93 14.62
CA PRO A 347 -18.56 2.63 13.98
C PRO A 347 -19.89 1.91 14.20
N LEU A 348 -20.27 1.09 13.22
CA LEU A 348 -21.34 0.11 13.38
C LEU A 348 -21.04 -0.79 14.59
N CYS A 349 -19.74 -1.05 14.79
CA CYS A 349 -19.23 -1.90 15.83
C CYS A 349 -17.71 -1.69 15.96
N THR A 350 -17.26 -1.58 17.22
CA THR A 350 -15.86 -1.58 17.63
C THR A 350 -15.62 -2.84 18.42
N TRP A 351 -14.56 -3.57 18.07
CA TRP A 351 -14.16 -4.77 18.78
C TRP A 351 -12.77 -4.58 19.32
N ILE A 352 -12.57 -4.91 20.59
CA ILE A 352 -11.28 -4.88 21.27
C ILE A 352 -11.12 -6.26 21.90
N HIS A 353 -9.98 -6.91 21.65
CA HIS A 353 -9.72 -8.22 22.23
C HIS A 353 -9.57 -8.10 23.75
N LYS A 354 -10.49 -8.69 24.53
CA LYS A 354 -10.58 -8.46 25.99
C LYS A 354 -9.42 -9.06 26.80
N ASN A 355 -8.64 -9.98 26.23
CA ASN A 355 -7.67 -10.79 26.97
C ASN A 355 -6.20 -10.54 26.60
N GLU A 356 -5.92 -9.87 25.47
CA GLU A 356 -4.56 -9.58 24.99
C GLU A 356 -4.57 -8.25 24.24
N GLU A 357 -3.80 -7.26 24.71
CA GLU A 357 -3.55 -6.01 23.99
C GLU A 357 -2.48 -6.26 22.92
N THR A 358 -2.88 -6.87 21.81
CA THR A 358 -2.00 -7.10 20.66
C THR A 358 -2.27 -6.05 19.59
N SER A 359 -1.22 -5.36 19.15
CA SER A 359 -1.30 -4.43 18.02
C SER A 359 -1.67 -5.17 16.73
N LEU A 360 -2.53 -4.53 15.93
CA LEU A 360 -3.01 -5.05 14.65
C LEU A 360 -2.45 -4.23 13.50
N ASN A 361 -1.79 -4.90 12.56
CA ASN A 361 -0.98 -4.23 11.54
C ASN A 361 -1.74 -3.97 10.24
N ASP A 362 -2.50 -4.96 9.74
CA ASP A 362 -3.23 -4.85 8.48
C ASP A 362 -4.56 -5.60 8.53
N ILE A 363 -5.45 -5.25 7.61
CA ILE A 363 -6.82 -5.75 7.54
C ILE A 363 -7.30 -5.78 6.10
N PHE A 364 -7.93 -6.89 5.70
CA PHE A 364 -8.47 -7.04 4.35
C PHE A 364 -9.78 -7.80 4.35
N PHE A 365 -10.75 -7.27 3.61
CA PHE A 365 -11.90 -8.06 3.19
C PHE A 365 -11.47 -9.07 2.13
N HIS A 366 -12.04 -10.27 2.19
CA HIS A 366 -11.82 -11.27 1.15
C HIS A 366 -12.44 -10.79 -0.18
N PRO A 367 -11.69 -10.83 -1.31
CA PRO A 367 -12.15 -10.25 -2.58
C PRO A 367 -13.40 -10.92 -3.17
N LYS A 368 -13.70 -12.16 -2.77
CA LYS A 368 -14.90 -12.90 -3.21
C LYS A 368 -15.98 -13.05 -2.15
N PHE A 369 -15.61 -13.05 -0.86
CA PHE A 369 -16.52 -13.37 0.24
C PHE A 369 -16.74 -12.12 1.09
N LYS A 370 -17.86 -11.43 0.89
CA LYS A 370 -18.17 -10.11 1.50
C LYS A 370 -18.28 -10.13 3.01
N ASN A 371 -18.47 -11.30 3.59
CA ASN A 371 -18.60 -11.50 5.02
C ASN A 371 -17.26 -11.85 5.69
N VAL A 372 -16.22 -12.16 4.90
CA VAL A 372 -14.94 -12.66 5.42
C VAL A 372 -13.97 -11.50 5.56
N LEU A 373 -13.46 -11.33 6.78
CA LEU A 373 -12.49 -10.31 7.15
C LEU A 373 -11.24 -10.98 7.71
N GLY A 374 -10.09 -10.75 7.09
CA GLY A 374 -8.79 -11.14 7.61
C GLY A 374 -8.17 -9.99 8.39
N VAL A 375 -7.40 -10.30 9.44
CA VAL A 375 -6.63 -9.34 10.24
C VAL A 375 -5.32 -9.98 10.64
N CYS A 376 -4.21 -9.22 10.62
CA CYS A 376 -2.92 -9.69 11.11
C CYS A 376 -2.43 -8.91 12.33
N ASP A 377 -1.62 -9.58 13.14
CA ASP A 377 -1.15 -9.08 14.44
C ASP A 377 0.38 -9.11 14.59
N ASP A 378 0.87 -8.49 15.67
CA ASP A 378 2.29 -8.51 16.08
C ASP A 378 2.77 -9.88 16.59
N ASN A 379 1.86 -10.81 16.87
CA ASN A 379 2.19 -12.16 17.32
C ASN A 379 2.48 -13.13 16.16
N GLY A 380 2.41 -12.66 14.92
CA GLY A 380 2.64 -13.47 13.72
C GLY A 380 1.41 -14.26 13.27
N SER A 381 0.22 -13.92 13.78
CA SER A 381 -1.02 -14.62 13.45
C SER A 381 -1.83 -13.83 12.42
N MET A 382 -2.43 -14.55 11.47
CA MET A 382 -3.51 -14.03 10.63
C MET A 382 -4.81 -14.69 11.03
N CYS A 383 -5.76 -13.90 11.51
CA CYS A 383 -7.06 -14.37 11.93
C CYS A 383 -8.12 -14.02 10.89
N VAL A 384 -9.01 -14.98 10.62
CA VAL A 384 -10.16 -14.81 9.72
C VAL A 384 -11.45 -14.84 10.53
N TYR A 385 -12.33 -13.89 10.24
CA TYR A 385 -13.58 -13.69 10.95
C TYR A 385 -14.76 -13.53 9.97
N ASP A 386 -15.95 -14.01 10.36
CA ASP A 386 -17.21 -13.72 9.65
C ASP A 386 -17.94 -12.53 10.30
N VAL A 387 -18.01 -11.39 9.61
CA VAL A 387 -18.60 -10.13 10.11
C VAL A 387 -20.09 -10.23 10.49
N ARG A 388 -20.76 -11.32 10.15
CA ARG A 388 -22.18 -11.56 10.48
C ARG A 388 -22.35 -12.40 11.75
N ALA A 389 -21.30 -13.07 12.21
CA ALA A 389 -21.38 -13.95 13.37
C ALA A 389 -21.65 -13.14 14.64
N LYS A 390 -22.54 -13.63 15.52
CA LYS A 390 -22.78 -12.98 16.83
C LYS A 390 -21.59 -13.12 17.78
N THR A 391 -20.76 -14.14 17.57
CA THR A 391 -19.52 -14.44 18.31
C THR A 391 -18.29 -13.77 17.71
N PHE A 392 -18.47 -12.88 16.72
CA PHE A 392 -17.40 -12.20 16.02
C PHE A 392 -16.38 -11.62 17.03
N PHE A 393 -15.12 -12.06 16.90
CA PHE A 393 -13.97 -11.74 17.77
C PHE A 393 -13.88 -12.39 19.16
N SER A 394 -14.89 -13.11 19.65
CA SER A 394 -14.66 -14.00 20.81
C SER A 394 -13.75 -15.16 20.46
N LYS A 395 -13.82 -15.60 19.19
CA LYS A 395 -12.99 -16.65 18.62
C LYS A 395 -12.85 -16.39 17.12
N PRO A 396 -11.63 -16.42 16.55
CA PRO A 396 -11.46 -16.43 15.11
C PRO A 396 -12.00 -17.74 14.51
N GLU A 397 -12.55 -17.67 13.30
CA GLU A 397 -13.00 -18.87 12.57
C GLU A 397 -11.79 -19.69 12.11
N LEU A 398 -10.75 -19.00 11.65
CA LEU A 398 -9.46 -19.58 11.28
C LEU A 398 -8.34 -18.72 11.86
N ASN A 399 -7.26 -19.36 12.30
CA ASN A 399 -6.06 -18.69 12.79
C ASN A 399 -4.84 -19.34 12.14
N PHE A 400 -4.10 -18.56 11.36
CA PHE A 400 -2.91 -19.00 10.62
C PHE A 400 -1.68 -18.51 11.35
N LYS A 401 -0.91 -19.45 11.90
CA LYS A 401 0.33 -19.15 12.63
C LYS A 401 1.34 -20.30 12.49
N ASP A 402 2.37 -20.07 11.69
CA ASP A 402 3.52 -20.97 11.55
C ASP A 402 4.85 -20.33 11.97
N HIS A 403 4.85 -19.02 12.21
CA HIS A 403 6.02 -18.21 12.49
C HIS A 403 5.75 -17.22 13.63
N ASN A 404 6.81 -16.83 14.35
CA ASN A 404 6.69 -16.04 15.58
C ASN A 404 7.02 -14.55 15.39
N ALA A 405 7.53 -14.14 14.24
CA ALA A 405 7.77 -12.72 13.97
C ALA A 405 6.45 -12.00 13.67
N ALA A 406 6.38 -10.70 13.99
CA ALA A 406 5.21 -9.86 13.71
C ALA A 406 4.82 -9.92 12.23
N MET A 407 3.53 -10.08 11.95
CA MET A 407 3.00 -10.07 10.60
C MET A 407 2.55 -8.64 10.28
N ASN A 408 3.34 -7.94 9.46
CA ASN A 408 3.12 -6.53 9.17
C ASN A 408 2.04 -6.30 8.11
N SER A 409 1.92 -7.21 7.15
CA SER A 409 0.96 -7.08 6.05
C SER A 409 0.65 -8.46 5.45
N PHE A 410 -0.56 -8.61 4.93
CA PHE A 410 -0.98 -9.77 4.17
C PHE A 410 -1.89 -9.34 3.01
N SER A 411 -2.09 -10.21 2.04
CA SER A 411 -2.95 -9.90 0.90
C SER A 411 -3.60 -11.18 0.37
N PHE A 412 -4.89 -11.11 0.04
CA PHE A 412 -5.60 -12.18 -0.66
C PHE A 412 -5.34 -12.12 -2.15
N ASP A 413 -5.20 -13.29 -2.80
CA ASP A 413 -5.27 -13.35 -4.25
C ASP A 413 -6.69 -12.98 -4.71
N THR A 414 -6.78 -12.19 -5.76
CA THR A 414 -8.05 -11.70 -6.30
C THR A 414 -8.75 -12.78 -7.12
N PHE A 415 -7.98 -13.70 -7.70
CA PHE A 415 -8.49 -14.76 -8.58
C PHE A 415 -8.65 -16.09 -7.84
N SER A 416 -7.66 -16.50 -7.03
CA SER A 416 -7.79 -17.67 -6.16
C SER A 416 -8.66 -17.34 -4.95
N GLN A 417 -9.59 -18.24 -4.60
CA GLN A 417 -10.48 -18.03 -3.45
C GLN A 417 -9.86 -18.44 -2.12
N TYR A 418 -8.71 -19.11 -2.16
CA TYR A 418 -8.13 -19.76 -0.99
C TYR A 418 -6.69 -19.30 -0.75
N THR A 419 -6.08 -18.54 -1.65
CA THR A 419 -4.66 -18.20 -1.53
C THR A 419 -4.50 -16.82 -0.94
N PHE A 420 -3.61 -16.70 0.05
CA PHE A 420 -3.12 -15.42 0.52
C PHE A 420 -1.60 -15.48 0.75
N CYS A 421 -0.97 -14.32 0.83
CA CYS A 421 0.43 -14.18 1.17
C CYS A 421 0.56 -13.21 2.33
N CYS A 422 1.60 -13.38 3.15
CA CYS A 422 1.91 -12.51 4.27
C CYS A 422 3.41 -12.18 4.30
N GLY A 423 3.71 -11.01 4.85
CA GLY A 423 5.08 -10.54 5.07
C GLY A 423 5.32 -10.29 6.55
N TYR A 424 6.46 -10.78 7.03
CA TYR A 424 6.87 -10.69 8.43
C TYR A 424 7.95 -9.63 8.66
N ALA A 425 8.11 -9.22 9.92
CA ALA A 425 9.09 -8.22 10.36
C ALA A 425 10.56 -8.68 10.24
N ASP A 426 10.83 -9.96 10.01
CA ASP A 426 12.18 -10.50 9.79
C ASP A 426 12.54 -10.67 8.31
N GLY A 427 11.64 -10.28 7.40
CA GLY A 427 11.85 -10.40 5.95
C GLY A 427 11.34 -11.70 5.34
N LEU A 428 10.73 -12.59 6.14
CA LEU A 428 10.11 -13.79 5.61
C LEU A 428 8.80 -13.45 4.89
N VAL A 429 8.61 -13.99 3.68
CA VAL A 429 7.30 -14.01 3.02
C VAL A 429 6.73 -15.43 3.11
N SER A 430 5.47 -15.59 3.49
CA SER A 430 4.80 -16.89 3.47
C SER A 430 3.54 -16.88 2.61
N ILE A 431 3.26 -18.01 1.97
CA ILE A 431 2.08 -18.22 1.14
C ILE A 431 1.24 -19.31 1.79
N TRP A 432 -0.07 -19.10 1.83
CA TRP A 432 -0.99 -19.93 2.58
C TRP A 432 -2.22 -20.31 1.76
N ASP A 433 -2.85 -21.41 2.17
CA ASP A 433 -4.16 -21.83 1.69
C ASP A 433 -5.17 -21.71 2.84
N LEU A 434 -6.28 -21.01 2.62
CA LEU A 434 -7.33 -20.79 3.62
C LEU A 434 -7.96 -22.09 4.12
N ARG A 435 -7.83 -23.19 3.38
CA ARG A 435 -8.35 -24.51 3.78
C ARG A 435 -7.38 -25.28 4.66
N HIS A 436 -6.13 -24.82 4.77
CA HIS A 436 -5.05 -25.45 5.52
C HIS A 436 -4.41 -24.43 6.46
N ASP A 437 -4.90 -24.39 7.70
CA ASP A 437 -4.55 -23.39 8.72
C ASP A 437 -3.30 -23.71 9.55
N LYS A 438 -2.78 -24.95 9.44
CA LYS A 438 -1.69 -25.45 10.29
C LYS A 438 -0.28 -25.06 9.82
N GLU A 439 -0.06 -25.00 8.51
CA GLU A 439 1.27 -24.75 7.94
C GLU A 439 1.15 -23.93 6.65
N SER A 440 2.15 -23.09 6.38
CA SER A 440 2.23 -22.37 5.12
C SER A 440 2.60 -23.31 3.97
N LEU A 441 2.08 -23.02 2.78
CA LEU A 441 2.38 -23.76 1.56
C LEU A 441 3.84 -23.55 1.13
N LEU A 442 4.33 -22.32 1.25
CA LEU A 442 5.66 -21.90 0.84
C LEU A 442 6.18 -20.79 1.74
N GLN A 443 7.45 -20.89 2.10
CA GLN A 443 8.20 -19.86 2.80
C GLN A 443 9.31 -19.34 1.87
N LEU A 444 9.32 -18.03 1.60
CA LEU A 444 10.23 -17.37 0.67
C LEU A 444 11.16 -16.44 1.46
N ASP A 445 12.36 -16.94 1.74
CA ASP A 445 13.43 -16.17 2.39
C ASP A 445 14.32 -15.50 1.32
N TYR A 446 14.14 -14.18 1.15
CA TYR A 446 14.99 -13.36 0.29
C TYR A 446 15.30 -12.02 0.95
N HIS A 447 14.26 -11.26 1.31
CA HIS A 447 14.39 -9.97 2.00
C HIS A 447 15.27 -10.12 3.24
N THR A 448 16.04 -9.07 3.53
CA THR A 448 17.00 -9.10 4.64
C THR A 448 16.54 -8.30 5.86
N GLN A 449 15.43 -7.58 5.72
CA GLN A 449 14.82 -6.77 6.77
C GLN A 449 13.29 -6.87 6.68
N SER A 450 12.62 -6.22 7.63
CA SER A 450 11.17 -6.14 7.76
C SER A 450 10.46 -5.88 6.45
N ILE A 451 9.39 -6.64 6.18
CA ILE A 451 8.48 -6.39 5.07
C ILE A 451 7.44 -5.37 5.54
N ASN A 452 7.36 -4.24 4.87
CA ASN A 452 6.43 -3.16 5.22
C ASN A 452 5.05 -3.39 4.58
N ARG A 453 5.01 -3.86 3.33
CA ARG A 453 3.78 -4.11 2.59
C ARG A 453 3.91 -5.30 1.65
N ILE A 454 2.81 -6.04 1.51
CA ILE A 454 2.64 -7.08 0.50
C ILE A 454 1.28 -6.93 -0.18
N LYS A 455 1.23 -6.99 -1.52
CA LYS A 455 -0.03 -6.88 -2.27
C LYS A 455 -0.03 -7.80 -3.49
N PHE A 456 -1.08 -8.60 -3.62
CA PHE A 456 -1.35 -9.31 -4.87
C PHE A 456 -1.61 -8.34 -6.02
N CYS A 457 -1.18 -8.75 -7.21
CA CYS A 457 -1.52 -8.07 -8.44
C CYS A 457 -3.03 -8.23 -8.70
N LEU A 458 -3.73 -7.13 -8.95
CA LEU A 458 -5.17 -7.16 -9.19
C LEU A 458 -5.54 -7.78 -10.55
N MET A 459 -4.55 -7.93 -11.45
CA MET A 459 -4.77 -8.33 -12.84
C MET A 459 -4.33 -9.76 -13.18
N GLN A 460 -3.45 -10.36 -12.39
CA GLN A 460 -2.94 -11.70 -12.64
C GLN A 460 -2.83 -12.50 -11.34
N SER A 461 -3.45 -13.68 -11.33
CA SER A 461 -3.37 -14.63 -10.22
C SER A 461 -1.92 -15.08 -9.99
N GLY A 462 -1.56 -15.23 -8.72
CA GLY A 462 -0.26 -15.77 -8.33
C GLY A 462 0.91 -14.78 -8.44
N ILE A 463 0.72 -13.58 -8.99
CA ILE A 463 1.74 -12.52 -8.94
C ILE A 463 1.45 -11.58 -7.76
N PHE A 464 2.48 -11.30 -6.97
CA PHE A 464 2.38 -10.31 -5.88
C PHE A 464 3.68 -9.53 -5.73
N GLY A 465 3.59 -8.38 -5.08
CA GLY A 465 4.72 -7.50 -4.78
C GLY A 465 4.90 -7.38 -3.28
N SER A 466 6.15 -7.32 -2.83
CA SER A 466 6.53 -6.98 -1.45
C SER A 466 7.51 -5.80 -1.45
N CYS A 467 7.49 -5.01 -0.38
CA CYS A 467 8.50 -3.96 -0.16
C CYS A 467 9.02 -4.02 1.28
N SER A 468 10.29 -3.65 1.47
CA SER A 468 11.03 -3.89 2.71
C SER A 468 11.90 -2.71 3.12
N ASP A 469 12.28 -2.71 4.39
CA ASP A 469 13.31 -1.84 4.96
C ASP A 469 14.72 -2.09 4.36
N ASP A 470 14.93 -3.21 3.68
CA ASP A 470 16.19 -3.48 2.97
C ASP A 470 16.43 -2.59 1.73
N GLY A 471 15.45 -1.74 1.39
CA GLY A 471 15.48 -0.81 0.27
C GLY A 471 15.12 -1.43 -1.08
N THR A 472 14.53 -2.62 -1.07
CA THR A 472 14.07 -3.30 -2.27
C THR A 472 12.56 -3.50 -2.30
N ALA A 473 12.01 -3.50 -3.51
CA ALA A 473 10.69 -4.05 -3.79
C ALA A 473 10.83 -5.29 -4.68
N CYS A 474 10.27 -6.41 -4.24
CA CYS A 474 10.36 -7.67 -4.95
C CYS A 474 9.02 -8.03 -5.58
N ILE A 475 9.05 -8.55 -6.81
CA ILE A 475 7.90 -9.16 -7.46
C ILE A 475 8.09 -10.67 -7.42
N TRP A 476 7.01 -11.36 -7.14
CA TRP A 476 6.96 -12.81 -6.94
C TRP A 476 5.92 -13.43 -7.84
N ASP A 477 6.18 -14.64 -8.28
CA ASP A 477 5.24 -15.46 -9.04
C ASP A 477 5.18 -16.87 -8.42
N ILE A 478 4.02 -17.18 -7.84
CA ILE A 478 3.73 -18.46 -7.17
C ILE A 478 3.71 -19.62 -8.18
N SER A 479 3.36 -19.34 -9.43
CA SER A 479 3.18 -20.37 -10.47
C SER A 479 4.50 -20.94 -10.99
N ARG A 480 5.64 -20.32 -10.67
CA ARG A 480 6.98 -20.75 -11.08
C ARG A 480 7.37 -22.05 -10.39
N ASN A 481 6.94 -23.16 -10.99
CA ASN A 481 7.12 -24.49 -10.44
C ASN A 481 8.49 -25.11 -10.82
N SER A 482 9.04 -25.88 -9.89
CA SER A 482 10.43 -26.32 -9.77
C SER A 482 10.95 -27.27 -10.88
N LEU A 483 10.08 -27.81 -11.73
CA LEU A 483 10.39 -28.93 -12.63
C LEU A 483 11.07 -28.51 -13.95
N ASN A 484 10.67 -27.38 -14.56
CA ASN A 484 11.24 -26.96 -15.85
C ASN A 484 12.55 -26.16 -15.71
N TYR A 485 12.79 -25.56 -14.53
CA TYR A 485 14.02 -24.80 -14.27
C TYR A 485 15.24 -25.70 -14.02
N GLY A 486 15.03 -26.98 -13.71
CA GLY A 486 16.11 -27.95 -13.48
C GLY A 486 16.89 -28.32 -14.75
N GLN A 487 16.32 -28.10 -15.94
CA GLN A 487 16.98 -28.42 -17.21
C GLN A 487 17.76 -27.24 -17.82
N VAL A 488 17.52 -26.00 -17.35
CA VAL A 488 18.10 -24.79 -17.96
C VAL A 488 19.36 -24.30 -17.22
N ARG A 489 19.63 -24.76 -15.99
CA ARG A 489 20.88 -24.44 -15.30
C ARG A 489 21.95 -25.47 -15.63
N LYS A 490 22.87 -25.13 -16.53
CA LYS A 490 24.21 -25.73 -16.50
C LYS A 490 24.88 -25.31 -15.19
N ALA A 491 25.60 -26.22 -14.55
CA ALA A 491 26.32 -26.00 -13.29
C ALA A 491 27.47 -24.97 -13.37
N GLU A 492 27.50 -24.16 -14.43
CA GLU A 492 28.62 -23.31 -14.84
C GLU A 492 28.30 -21.82 -14.67
N ASP A 493 27.02 -21.45 -14.48
CA ASP A 493 26.54 -20.05 -14.35
C ASP A 493 26.39 -19.57 -12.88
N ASP A 494 27.01 -20.28 -11.92
CA ASP A 494 27.08 -19.85 -10.51
C ASP A 494 28.09 -18.71 -10.35
N ILE A 495 27.75 -17.52 -10.86
CA ILE A 495 28.61 -16.32 -10.81
C ILE A 495 28.75 -15.75 -9.38
N TYR A 496 27.99 -16.25 -8.41
CA TYR A 496 28.32 -16.05 -7.00
C TYR A 496 28.03 -17.35 -6.25
N ASN A 497 29.06 -17.94 -5.64
CA ASN A 497 28.98 -18.86 -4.51
C ASN A 497 28.30 -18.16 -3.32
N ASN A 498 27.03 -17.77 -3.48
CA ASN A 498 26.23 -17.23 -2.41
C ASN A 498 25.54 -18.42 -1.72
N PRO A 499 25.80 -18.69 -0.43
CA PRO A 499 25.15 -19.78 0.28
C PRO A 499 23.62 -19.59 0.41
N LYS A 500 23.10 -18.38 0.13
CA LYS A 500 21.66 -18.10 0.18
C LYS A 500 20.97 -18.65 -1.06
N LYS A 501 20.21 -19.74 -0.89
CA LYS A 501 19.35 -20.35 -1.91
C LYS A 501 18.23 -19.38 -2.28
N ILE A 502 18.39 -18.65 -3.39
CA ILE A 502 17.39 -17.69 -3.87
C ILE A 502 16.08 -18.42 -4.20
N PRO A 503 14.91 -17.98 -3.69
CA PRO A 503 13.63 -18.58 -4.01
C PRO A 503 13.32 -18.53 -5.51
N LYS A 504 12.82 -19.62 -6.10
CA LYS A 504 12.51 -19.69 -7.54
C LYS A 504 11.32 -18.81 -7.94
N GLN A 505 10.47 -18.51 -6.96
CA GLN A 505 9.30 -17.65 -7.08
C GLN A 505 9.68 -16.18 -7.23
N LEU A 506 10.92 -15.79 -6.89
CA LEU A 506 11.39 -14.42 -7.07
C LEU A 506 11.47 -14.11 -8.58
N LEU A 507 10.60 -13.22 -9.04
CA LEU A 507 10.48 -12.83 -10.44
C LEU A 507 11.40 -11.64 -10.76
N PHE A 508 11.38 -10.61 -9.92
CA PHE A 508 12.09 -9.37 -10.18
C PHE A 508 12.43 -8.64 -8.88
N VAL A 509 13.56 -7.93 -8.86
CA VAL A 509 14.01 -7.11 -7.72
C VAL A 509 14.22 -5.67 -8.17
N HIS A 510 13.41 -4.77 -7.64
CA HIS A 510 13.56 -3.34 -7.81
C HIS A 510 14.44 -2.79 -6.67
N GLY A 511 15.69 -2.46 -6.98
CA GLY A 511 16.67 -1.87 -6.06
C GLY A 511 16.92 -0.37 -6.30
N GLY A 512 15.88 0.39 -6.66
CA GLY A 512 16.01 1.80 -6.99
C GLY A 512 15.96 2.76 -5.80
N HIS A 513 15.47 2.32 -4.65
CA HIS A 513 15.37 3.14 -3.44
C HIS A 513 16.69 3.16 -2.66
N VAL A 514 16.96 4.29 -2.00
CA VAL A 514 18.12 4.46 -1.12
C VAL A 514 17.63 4.45 0.33
N GLY A 515 17.34 3.26 0.84
CA GLY A 515 16.76 3.03 2.17
C GLY A 515 15.33 2.45 2.10
N SER A 516 14.66 2.34 3.25
CA SER A 516 13.37 1.68 3.42
C SER A 516 12.30 2.08 2.40
N VAL A 517 11.56 1.08 1.91
CA VAL A 517 10.39 1.25 1.04
C VAL A 517 9.13 1.09 1.88
N TYR A 518 8.31 2.13 2.00
CA TYR A 518 7.17 2.19 2.91
C TYR A 518 5.91 1.53 2.37
N ASP A 519 5.55 1.80 1.11
CA ASP A 519 4.33 1.26 0.50
C ASP A 519 4.52 0.97 -0.98
N LEU A 520 3.68 0.06 -1.47
CA LEU A 520 3.66 -0.44 -2.84
C LEU A 520 2.22 -0.47 -3.35
N SER A 521 2.02 -0.09 -4.60
CA SER A 521 0.72 -0.17 -5.26
C SER A 521 0.84 -0.65 -6.70
N TRP A 522 -0.01 -1.59 -7.06
CA TRP A 522 -0.23 -2.02 -8.44
C TRP A 522 -1.17 -1.04 -9.15
N ALA A 523 -0.86 -0.70 -10.40
CA ALA A 523 -1.81 0.02 -11.22
C ALA A 523 -3.05 -0.85 -11.47
N ASN A 524 -4.23 -0.23 -11.44
CA ASN A 524 -5.51 -0.89 -11.70
C ASN A 524 -5.73 -1.22 -13.19
N SER A 525 -4.70 -1.01 -14.03
CA SER A 525 -4.69 -1.32 -15.45
C SER A 525 -3.84 -2.55 -15.76
N ASN A 526 -4.12 -3.17 -16.92
CA ASN A 526 -3.41 -4.36 -17.42
C ASN A 526 -1.98 -4.06 -17.92
N THR A 527 -1.22 -3.28 -17.15
CA THR A 527 0.11 -2.81 -17.50
C THR A 527 1.15 -3.24 -16.48
N LEU A 528 0.83 -4.07 -15.47
CA LEU A 528 1.78 -4.51 -14.42
C LEU A 528 2.68 -3.39 -13.86
N LEU A 529 2.16 -2.17 -13.86
CA LEU A 529 2.88 -0.97 -13.46
C LEU A 529 2.84 -0.91 -11.95
N VAL A 530 3.99 -0.62 -11.33
CA VAL A 530 4.14 -0.59 -9.88
C VAL A 530 4.58 0.80 -9.45
N ALA A 531 3.97 1.32 -8.39
CA ALA A 531 4.43 2.51 -7.71
C ALA A 531 4.94 2.13 -6.33
N THR A 532 6.06 2.73 -5.93
CA THR A 532 6.72 2.52 -4.64
C THR A 532 7.19 3.86 -4.09
N VAL A 533 7.10 4.02 -2.78
CA VAL A 533 7.56 5.21 -2.05
C VAL A 533 8.49 4.80 -0.93
N GLY A 534 9.50 5.62 -0.65
CA GLY A 534 10.53 5.29 0.35
C GLY A 534 11.01 6.48 1.17
N VAL A 535 11.89 6.17 2.12
CA VAL A 535 12.52 7.12 3.06
C VAL A 535 13.34 8.20 2.36
N ASP A 536 13.81 7.95 1.14
CA ASP A 536 14.63 8.88 0.35
C ASP A 536 13.84 10.01 -0.33
N ASN A 537 12.61 10.26 0.14
CA ASN A 537 11.60 11.13 -0.46
C ASN A 537 11.37 10.82 -1.94
N SER A 538 11.54 9.57 -2.39
CA SER A 538 11.32 9.22 -3.79
C SER A 538 9.99 8.52 -4.01
N LEU A 539 9.26 8.98 -5.02
CA LEU A 539 8.22 8.21 -5.69
C LEU A 539 8.85 7.56 -6.92
N GLN A 540 8.82 6.23 -6.96
CA GLN A 540 9.30 5.46 -8.10
C GLN A 540 8.14 4.70 -8.74
N VAL A 541 7.85 5.00 -10.01
CA VAL A 541 6.85 4.29 -10.81
C VAL A 541 7.55 3.56 -11.93
N TRP A 542 7.41 2.24 -11.98
CA TRP A 542 8.22 1.40 -12.83
C TRP A 542 7.46 0.20 -13.39
N HIS A 543 7.94 -0.27 -14.52
CA HIS A 543 7.47 -1.45 -15.21
C HIS A 543 8.68 -2.31 -15.53
N MET A 544 8.73 -3.51 -14.97
CA MET A 544 9.80 -4.46 -15.25
C MET A 544 9.81 -4.84 -16.73
N ASN A 545 10.97 -5.20 -17.26
CA ASN A 545 11.06 -5.60 -18.66
C ASN A 545 10.16 -6.81 -18.96
N GLU A 546 9.38 -6.73 -20.04
CA GLU A 546 8.47 -7.82 -20.48
C GLU A 546 9.20 -9.16 -20.70
N GLN A 547 10.50 -9.14 -20.94
CA GLN A 547 11.34 -10.35 -21.02
C GLN A 547 11.28 -11.20 -19.76
N PHE A 548 10.98 -10.62 -18.59
CA PHE A 548 10.84 -11.38 -17.35
C PHE A 548 9.47 -12.06 -17.22
N LEU A 549 8.45 -11.56 -17.93
CA LEU A 549 7.05 -12.01 -17.82
C LEU A 549 6.68 -13.17 -18.74
N PHE A 550 7.29 -13.25 -19.93
CA PHE A 550 6.85 -14.13 -21.02
C PHE A 550 7.85 -15.23 -21.42
N GLN A 551 8.54 -15.86 -20.45
CA GLN A 551 9.41 -17.01 -20.72
C GLN A 551 8.75 -18.34 -20.39
#